data_AF-I4HC19-F1
#
_entry.id   AF-I4HC19-F1
#
_cell.length_a   1.000
_cell.length_b   1.000
_cell.length_c   1.000
_cell.angle_alpha   90.00
_cell.angle_beta   90.00
_cell.angle_gamma   90.00
#
_symmetry.space_group_name_H-M   'P 1'
#
loop_
_entity.id
_entity.type
_entity.pdbx_description
1 polymer ?
#
loop_
_entity_poly.entity_id
_entity_poly.type
_entity_poly.pdbx_seq_one_letter_code
_entity_poly.pdbx_strand_id
1 'polypeptide(L)'
;MKLLRLSYQDLASGLSIDSCKFFPDLNLLVGISGAGKTSILKAISNLKRIANGASVNGVKWDVEFLTNDHVRYHWLGEFEVRKARSLIKIEGDEVNSNDSENRVSIISETLLKDQEVLIARNQEVIEFKNSKTPKLASYLSCIKLFNQEEDVFPVRQEFNKMIFNPLKFNISYSAVDKILENDEYAKYNSLSELQSSQLPISDKLLITYQKYPDTFEIIKRKFLDIFPQVEDLKIESLEPSELGDLLVSLTRIGLLEDLSSHAK
;
A
#
# COMPACT_ATOMS: atom_id res chain seq x y z
N MET A 1 5.18 7.82 -6.80
CA MET A 1 5.14 6.59 -7.62
C MET A 1 3.82 6.51 -8.33
N LYS A 2 3.81 6.20 -9.63
CA LYS A 2 2.61 5.83 -10.37
C LYS A 2 2.75 4.40 -10.88
N LEU A 3 1.94 3.48 -10.36
CA LEU A 3 1.87 2.11 -10.86
C LEU A 3 1.21 2.14 -12.25
N LEU A 4 1.76 1.42 -13.23
CA LEU A 4 1.23 1.37 -14.60
C LEU A 4 0.63 -0.01 -14.89
N ARG A 5 1.36 -1.07 -14.57
CA ARG A 5 0.96 -2.46 -14.78
C ARG A 5 1.43 -3.33 -13.62
N LEU A 6 0.61 -4.32 -13.27
CA LEU A 6 0.96 -5.40 -12.37
C LEU A 6 0.53 -6.75 -12.96
N SER A 7 1.45 -7.69 -13.06
CA SER A 7 1.17 -9.13 -13.11
C SER A 7 1.81 -9.77 -11.89
N TYR A 8 1.10 -10.70 -11.27
CA TYR A 8 1.53 -11.29 -10.00
C TYR A 8 0.99 -12.69 -9.84
N GLN A 9 1.84 -13.62 -9.42
CA GLN A 9 1.44 -14.97 -9.06
C GLN A 9 1.99 -15.31 -7.68
N ASP A 10 1.15 -15.96 -6.88
CA ASP A 10 1.55 -16.63 -5.65
C ASP A 10 1.18 -18.10 -5.77
N LEU A 11 2.19 -18.91 -6.06
CA LEU A 11 2.06 -20.35 -6.28
C LEU A 11 1.70 -21.11 -5.00
N ALA A 12 1.91 -20.51 -3.81
CA ALA A 12 1.54 -21.13 -2.55
C ALA A 12 0.05 -20.98 -2.25
N SER A 13 -0.56 -19.84 -2.61
CA SER A 13 -2.00 -19.61 -2.44
C SER A 13 -2.83 -19.92 -3.69
N GLY A 14 -2.20 -20.12 -4.85
CA GLY A 14 -2.88 -20.30 -6.14
C GLY A 14 -3.40 -18.98 -6.73
N LEU A 15 -3.04 -17.83 -6.16
CA LEU A 15 -3.42 -16.52 -6.67
C LEU A 15 -2.68 -16.25 -7.98
N SER A 16 -3.42 -15.90 -9.03
CA SER A 16 -2.88 -15.34 -10.28
C SER A 16 -3.59 -14.03 -10.63
N ILE A 17 -2.80 -13.02 -10.95
CA ILE A 17 -3.21 -11.75 -11.53
C ILE A 17 -2.48 -11.66 -12.86
N ASP A 18 -3.19 -11.97 -13.95
CA ASP A 18 -2.56 -12.07 -15.27
C ASP A 18 -2.02 -10.72 -15.73
N SER A 19 -2.86 -9.68 -15.71
CA SER A 19 -2.43 -8.29 -15.94
C SER A 19 -3.48 -7.31 -15.43
N CYS A 20 -3.05 -6.38 -14.57
CA CYS A 20 -3.83 -5.25 -14.11
C CYS A 20 -3.17 -3.96 -14.58
N LYS A 21 -3.92 -3.12 -15.32
CA LYS A 21 -3.46 -1.79 -15.74
C LYS A 21 -4.08 -0.73 -14.82
N PHE A 22 -3.27 0.25 -14.45
CA PHE A 22 -3.68 1.32 -13.55
C PHE A 22 -3.79 2.64 -14.30
N PHE A 23 -4.81 3.41 -13.96
CA PHE A 23 -4.95 4.79 -14.40
C PHE A 23 -3.95 5.69 -13.66
N PRO A 24 -3.51 6.81 -14.26
CA PRO A 24 -2.44 7.65 -13.71
C PRO A 24 -2.77 8.32 -12.37
N ASP A 25 -4.06 8.57 -12.10
CA ASP A 25 -4.49 9.46 -11.01
C ASP A 25 -5.31 8.73 -9.95
N LEU A 26 -6.42 8.08 -10.31
CA LEU A 26 -7.30 7.38 -9.39
C LEU A 26 -7.68 6.00 -9.91
N ASN A 27 -7.54 5.00 -9.04
CA ASN A 27 -7.96 3.63 -9.30
C ASN A 27 -8.92 3.19 -8.20
N LEU A 28 -10.15 2.86 -8.58
CA LEU A 28 -11.16 2.34 -7.66
C LEU A 28 -11.40 0.85 -7.95
N LEU A 29 -11.09 -0.01 -6.98
CA LEU A 29 -11.31 -1.45 -7.09
C LEU A 29 -12.72 -1.80 -6.62
N VAL A 30 -13.68 -1.89 -7.55
CA VAL A 30 -15.08 -2.29 -7.28
C VAL A 30 -15.36 -3.72 -7.75
N GLY A 31 -16.34 -4.37 -7.15
CA GLY A 31 -16.80 -5.70 -7.56
C GLY A 31 -17.42 -6.48 -6.40
N ILE A 32 -18.10 -7.57 -6.72
CA ILE A 32 -18.72 -8.47 -5.73
C ILE A 32 -17.69 -9.01 -4.71
N SER A 33 -18.18 -9.49 -3.56
CA SER A 33 -17.33 -10.17 -2.59
C SER A 33 -16.61 -11.36 -3.25
N GLY A 34 -15.35 -11.60 -2.89
CA GLY A 34 -14.54 -12.65 -3.50
C GLY A 34 -13.93 -12.34 -4.87
N ALA A 35 -14.24 -11.20 -5.51
CA ALA A 35 -13.70 -10.82 -6.83
C ALA A 35 -12.18 -10.51 -6.88
N GLY A 36 -11.42 -10.76 -5.82
CA GLY A 36 -9.95 -10.62 -5.83
C GLY A 36 -9.40 -9.21 -5.50
N LYS A 37 -10.24 -8.25 -5.08
CA LYS A 37 -9.81 -6.89 -4.68
C LYS A 37 -8.67 -6.92 -3.63
N THR A 38 -8.86 -7.69 -2.58
CA THR A 38 -7.87 -7.86 -1.50
C THR A 38 -6.58 -8.49 -2.03
N SER A 39 -6.67 -9.37 -3.02
CA SER A 39 -5.51 -10.03 -3.62
C SER A 39 -4.62 -9.05 -4.39
N ILE A 40 -5.21 -8.10 -5.12
CA ILE A 40 -4.46 -7.02 -5.78
C ILE A 40 -3.71 -6.18 -4.73
N LEU A 41 -4.39 -5.77 -3.65
CA LEU A 41 -3.75 -5.00 -2.58
C LEU A 41 -2.64 -5.77 -1.87
N LYS A 42 -2.84 -7.07 -1.60
CA LYS A 42 -1.82 -7.98 -1.04
C LYS A 42 -0.60 -8.10 -1.97
N ALA A 43 -0.81 -8.20 -3.28
CA ALA A 43 0.28 -8.25 -4.25
C ALA A 43 1.13 -6.97 -4.22
N ILE A 44 0.49 -5.79 -4.28
CA ILE A 44 1.19 -4.50 -4.20
C ILE A 44 1.93 -4.35 -2.86
N SER A 45 1.32 -4.78 -1.75
CA SER A 45 1.95 -4.79 -0.43
C SER A 45 3.19 -5.68 -0.40
N ASN A 46 3.11 -6.86 -1.00
CA ASN A 46 4.25 -7.77 -1.10
C ASN A 46 5.40 -7.16 -1.92
N LEU A 47 5.13 -6.41 -3.00
CA LEU A 47 6.18 -5.71 -3.74
C LEU A 47 6.95 -4.73 -2.85
N LYS A 48 6.25 -3.92 -2.05
CA LYS A 48 6.89 -3.02 -1.07
C LYS A 48 7.76 -3.80 -0.08
N ARG A 49 7.28 -4.94 0.42
CA ARG A 49 8.01 -5.79 1.37
C ARG A 49 9.27 -6.36 0.72
N ILE A 50 9.16 -6.90 -0.50
CA ILE A 50 10.28 -7.49 -1.26
C ILE A 50 11.34 -6.44 -1.57
N ALA A 51 10.95 -5.24 -2.02
CA ALA A 51 11.85 -4.11 -2.25
C ALA A 51 12.61 -3.68 -0.97
N ASN A 52 12.06 -3.98 0.21
CA ASN A 52 12.68 -3.72 1.51
C ASN A 52 13.46 -4.90 2.11
N GLY A 53 13.49 -6.05 1.41
CA GLY A 53 14.29 -7.22 1.78
C GLY A 53 13.49 -8.39 2.36
N ALA A 54 12.15 -8.36 2.27
CA ALA A 54 11.36 -9.53 2.61
C ALA A 54 11.57 -10.65 1.58
N SER A 55 11.64 -11.88 2.09
CA SER A 55 11.66 -13.10 1.29
C SER A 55 10.25 -13.70 1.30
N VAL A 56 9.65 -13.92 0.12
CA VAL A 56 8.25 -14.36 0.00
C VAL A 56 8.19 -15.62 -0.84
N ASN A 57 7.71 -16.72 -0.24
CA ASN A 57 7.69 -18.04 -0.86
C ASN A 57 6.81 -18.09 -2.11
N GLY A 58 7.37 -18.62 -3.21
CA GLY A 58 6.61 -18.96 -4.42
C GLY A 58 5.93 -17.80 -5.14
N VAL A 59 6.46 -16.59 -4.99
CA VAL A 59 5.92 -15.39 -5.62
C VAL A 59 6.68 -15.06 -6.90
N LYS A 60 5.92 -14.75 -7.96
CA LYS A 60 6.39 -14.17 -9.21
C LYS A 60 5.76 -12.80 -9.42
N TRP A 61 6.54 -11.83 -9.84
CA TRP A 61 6.06 -10.48 -10.10
C TRP A 61 6.58 -9.93 -11.42
N ASP A 62 5.77 -9.06 -12.01
CA ASP A 62 6.12 -8.20 -13.14
C ASP A 62 5.35 -6.89 -12.93
N VAL A 63 6.09 -5.81 -12.68
CA VAL A 63 5.53 -4.51 -12.35
C VAL A 63 6.19 -3.40 -13.16
N GLU A 64 5.37 -2.54 -13.75
CA GLU A 64 5.80 -1.29 -14.38
C GLU A 64 5.31 -0.10 -13.60
N PHE A 65 6.17 0.89 -13.38
CA PHE A 65 5.84 2.10 -12.65
C PHE A 65 6.67 3.29 -13.12
N LEU A 66 6.18 4.49 -12.81
CA LEU A 66 6.89 5.76 -12.97
C LEU A 66 7.31 6.30 -11.61
N THR A 67 8.53 6.82 -11.55
CA THR A 67 8.96 7.67 -10.44
C THR A 67 8.30 9.05 -10.53
N ASN A 68 8.45 9.86 -9.47
CA ASN A 68 8.00 11.24 -9.51
C ASN A 68 8.76 12.08 -10.56
N ASP A 69 10.00 11.70 -10.87
CA ASP A 69 10.83 12.35 -11.90
C ASP A 69 10.57 11.80 -13.32
N HIS A 70 9.43 11.13 -13.52
CA HIS A 70 8.98 10.57 -14.79
C HIS A 70 9.89 9.49 -15.40
N VAL A 71 10.77 8.88 -14.61
CA VAL A 71 11.61 7.75 -15.05
C VAL A 71 10.78 6.47 -15.01
N ARG A 72 10.82 5.69 -16.10
CA ARG A 72 10.09 4.43 -16.17
C ARG A 72 10.96 3.27 -15.71
N TYR A 73 10.41 2.48 -14.81
CA TYR A 73 11.01 1.23 -14.38
C TYR A 73 10.09 0.05 -14.69
N HIS A 74 10.71 -1.07 -15.06
CA HIS A 74 10.07 -2.37 -15.18
C HIS A 74 10.85 -3.35 -14.31
N TRP A 75 10.19 -3.88 -13.28
CA TRP A 75 10.79 -4.80 -12.32
C TRP A 75 10.05 -6.13 -12.38
N LEU A 76 10.79 -7.20 -12.65
CA LEU A 76 10.29 -8.55 -12.67
C LEU A 76 11.18 -9.47 -11.84
N GLY A 77 10.60 -10.55 -11.34
CA GLY A 77 11.36 -11.57 -10.64
C GLY A 77 10.51 -12.70 -10.11
N GLU A 78 11.18 -13.71 -9.58
CA GLU A 78 10.57 -14.96 -9.14
C GLU A 78 11.33 -15.55 -7.94
N PHE A 79 10.62 -15.82 -6.86
CA PHE A 79 11.13 -16.59 -5.73
C PHE A 79 10.95 -18.09 -5.95
N GLU A 80 11.85 -18.87 -5.36
CA GLU A 80 11.69 -20.31 -5.22
C GLU A 80 10.42 -20.69 -4.46
N VAL A 81 9.84 -21.83 -4.84
CA VAL A 81 8.74 -22.47 -4.14
C VAL A 81 9.29 -23.53 -3.21
N ARG A 82 9.24 -23.30 -1.90
CA ARG A 82 9.42 -24.36 -0.90
C ARG A 82 8.05 -24.93 -0.51
N LYS A 83 7.90 -26.25 -0.69
CA LYS A 83 6.75 -26.99 -0.15
C LYS A 83 6.84 -26.93 1.37
N ALA A 84 5.87 -26.31 2.01
CA ALA A 84 5.83 -26.22 3.46
C ALA A 84 5.76 -27.64 4.05
N ARG A 85 6.80 -28.06 4.78
CA ARG A 85 6.56 -29.05 5.84
C ARG A 85 5.75 -28.31 6.90
N SER A 86 4.43 -28.55 6.91
CA SER A 86 3.46 -28.22 7.96
C SER A 86 3.75 -26.95 8.76
N LEU A 87 3.36 -25.78 8.23
CA LEU A 87 3.23 -24.58 9.04
C LEU A 87 1.78 -24.10 8.95
N ILE A 88 1.02 -24.41 10.01
CA ILE A 88 -0.22 -23.71 10.34
C ILE A 88 0.18 -22.24 10.56
N LYS A 89 -0.04 -21.38 9.56
CA LYS A 89 0.04 -19.93 9.75
C LYS A 89 -1.30 -19.45 10.28
N ILE A 90 -1.34 -19.12 11.56
CA ILE A 90 -2.42 -18.33 12.14
C ILE A 90 -2.29 -16.92 11.55
N GLU A 91 -3.33 -16.45 10.88
CA GLU A 91 -3.44 -15.06 10.41
C GLU A 91 -3.43 -14.14 11.64
N GLY A 92 -2.30 -13.49 11.93
CA GLY A 92 -2.23 -12.55 13.05
C GLY A 92 -0.84 -12.07 13.43
N ASP A 93 0.20 -12.89 13.26
CA ASP A 93 1.53 -12.52 13.73
C ASP A 93 2.35 -11.83 12.63
N GLU A 94 2.64 -10.56 12.86
CA GLU A 94 3.76 -9.86 12.25
C GLU A 94 5.04 -10.66 12.58
N VAL A 95 5.45 -11.50 11.64
CA VAL A 95 6.62 -12.36 11.79
C VAL A 95 7.85 -11.48 11.98
N ASN A 96 8.31 -11.41 13.23
CA ASN A 96 9.60 -10.87 13.61
C ASN A 96 10.69 -11.49 12.73
N SER A 97 11.39 -10.60 12.03
CA SER A 97 12.26 -10.87 10.89
C SER A 97 13.65 -11.38 11.30
N ASN A 98 13.76 -12.48 12.05
CA ASN A 98 15.06 -13.06 12.41
C ASN A 98 15.21 -14.58 12.21
N ASP A 99 14.18 -15.30 11.76
CA ASP A 99 14.35 -16.73 11.44
C ASP A 99 15.00 -16.92 10.06
N SER A 100 16.29 -17.29 10.09
CA SER A 100 17.05 -17.70 8.91
C SER A 100 16.48 -18.93 8.20
N GLU A 101 15.67 -19.75 8.89
CA GLU A 101 15.09 -20.99 8.36
C GLU A 101 13.99 -20.77 7.30
N ASN A 102 13.33 -19.60 7.30
CA ASN A 102 12.19 -19.33 6.41
C ASN A 102 12.51 -18.52 5.15
N ARG A 103 13.80 -18.27 4.85
CA ARG A 103 14.21 -17.50 3.67
C ARG A 103 14.25 -18.37 2.42
N VAL A 104 13.55 -17.93 1.37
CA VAL A 104 13.58 -18.51 0.01
C VAL A 104 14.47 -17.67 -0.91
N SER A 105 15.21 -18.32 -1.80
CA SER A 105 16.05 -17.64 -2.77
C SER A 105 15.23 -17.10 -3.94
N ILE A 106 15.72 -16.02 -4.55
CA ILE A 106 15.24 -15.52 -5.84
C ILE A 106 15.90 -16.32 -6.96
N ILE A 107 15.08 -16.89 -7.84
CA ILE A 107 15.48 -17.64 -9.04
C ILE A 107 15.94 -16.68 -10.13
N SER A 108 15.14 -15.64 -10.37
CA SER A 108 15.42 -14.60 -11.36
C SER A 108 14.92 -13.25 -10.88
N GLU A 109 15.63 -12.19 -11.27
CA GLU A 109 15.18 -10.82 -11.06
C GLU A 109 15.77 -9.94 -12.16
N THR A 110 14.98 -9.02 -12.69
CA THR A 110 15.44 -8.04 -13.68
C THR A 110 14.82 -6.70 -13.37
N LEU A 111 15.66 -5.66 -13.38
CA LEU A 111 15.24 -4.27 -13.27
C LEU A 111 15.67 -3.56 -14.54
N LEU A 112 14.70 -3.02 -15.26
CA LEU A 112 14.92 -2.17 -16.42
C LEU A 112 14.64 -0.71 -16.04
N LYS A 113 15.47 0.19 -16.56
CA LYS A 113 15.29 1.65 -16.50
C LYS A 113 15.15 2.14 -17.94
N ASP A 114 14.01 2.74 -18.26
CA ASP A 114 13.69 3.23 -19.62
C ASP A 114 13.94 2.19 -20.73
N GLN A 115 13.53 0.93 -20.46
CA GLN A 115 13.69 -0.25 -21.33
C GLN A 115 15.12 -0.81 -21.45
N GLU A 116 16.11 -0.20 -20.81
CA GLU A 116 17.46 -0.74 -20.72
C GLU A 116 17.63 -1.59 -19.46
N VAL A 117 18.28 -2.74 -19.59
CA VAL A 117 18.54 -3.64 -18.45
C VAL A 117 19.59 -2.99 -17.53
N LEU A 118 19.14 -2.58 -16.34
CA LEU A 118 20.00 -2.02 -15.31
C LEU A 118 20.60 -3.12 -14.42
N ILE A 119 19.76 -4.07 -14.01
CA ILE A 119 20.15 -5.26 -13.24
C ILE A 119 19.52 -6.49 -13.86
N ALA A 120 20.31 -7.54 -14.05
CA ALA A 120 19.83 -8.87 -14.36
C ALA A 120 20.43 -9.88 -13.38
N ARG A 121 19.60 -10.77 -12.88
CA ARG A 121 19.99 -11.80 -11.92
C ARG A 121 19.40 -13.14 -12.33
N ASN A 122 20.23 -14.17 -12.25
CA ASN A 122 19.81 -15.57 -12.22
C ASN A 122 20.32 -16.24 -10.93
N GLN A 123 20.27 -17.57 -10.85
CA GLN A 123 20.70 -18.32 -9.67
C GLN A 123 22.23 -18.28 -9.44
N GLU A 124 23.01 -17.97 -10.47
CA GLU A 124 24.47 -18.05 -10.45
C GLU A 124 25.14 -16.67 -10.35
N VAL A 125 24.61 -15.69 -11.09
CA VAL A 125 25.24 -14.38 -11.27
C VAL A 125 24.22 -13.25 -11.15
N ILE A 126 24.71 -12.11 -10.66
CA ILE A 126 24.04 -10.81 -10.76
C ILE A 126 24.92 -9.92 -11.62
N GLU A 127 24.33 -9.31 -12.63
CA GLU A 127 24.94 -8.33 -13.51
C GLU A 127 24.28 -6.97 -13.24
N PHE A 128 25.09 -5.99 -12.84
CA PHE A 128 24.66 -4.60 -12.68
C PHE A 128 25.41 -3.75 -13.71
N LYS A 129 24.67 -3.04 -14.57
CA LYS A 129 25.24 -2.25 -15.69
C LYS A 129 26.26 -3.05 -16.50
N ASN A 130 25.91 -4.28 -16.89
CA ASN A 130 26.75 -5.23 -17.64
C ASN A 130 28.03 -5.69 -16.92
N SER A 131 28.17 -5.42 -15.61
CA SER A 131 29.31 -5.89 -14.80
C SER A 131 28.85 -6.94 -13.79
N LYS A 132 29.56 -8.07 -13.73
CA LYS A 132 29.30 -9.12 -12.74
C LYS A 132 29.61 -8.62 -11.34
N THR A 133 28.73 -8.89 -10.39
CA THR A 133 28.96 -8.55 -8.98
C THR A 133 29.54 -9.73 -8.20
N PRO A 134 30.14 -9.48 -7.03
CA PRO A 134 30.43 -10.54 -6.07
C PRO A 134 29.17 -11.32 -5.68
N LYS A 135 29.36 -12.47 -5.02
CA LYS A 135 28.25 -13.27 -4.50
C LYS A 135 27.51 -12.49 -3.41
N LEU A 136 26.25 -12.15 -3.67
CA LEU A 136 25.36 -11.45 -2.75
C LEU A 136 24.29 -12.40 -2.18
N ALA A 137 23.54 -11.92 -1.18
CA ALA A 137 22.50 -12.70 -0.52
C ALA A 137 21.37 -13.07 -1.51
N SER A 138 21.15 -14.37 -1.71
CA SER A 138 20.20 -14.87 -2.72
C SER A 138 18.73 -14.62 -2.38
N TYR A 139 18.40 -14.37 -1.11
CA TYR A 139 17.02 -14.16 -0.65
C TYR A 139 16.60 -12.68 -0.63
N LEU A 140 17.54 -11.76 -0.92
CA LEU A 140 17.27 -10.33 -1.01
C LEU A 140 17.07 -9.92 -2.47
N SER A 141 16.13 -9.00 -2.70
CA SER A 141 15.94 -8.36 -3.99
C SER A 141 17.15 -7.50 -4.36
N CYS A 142 17.43 -7.39 -5.65
CA CYS A 142 18.42 -6.47 -6.20
C CYS A 142 18.09 -5.01 -5.83
N ILE A 143 16.80 -4.62 -5.75
CA ILE A 143 16.42 -3.30 -5.23
C ILE A 143 16.95 -3.08 -3.80
N LYS A 144 16.86 -4.10 -2.94
CA LYS A 144 17.40 -4.03 -1.58
C LYS A 144 18.92 -4.04 -1.56
N LEU A 145 19.55 -4.88 -2.37
CA LEU A 145 21.02 -5.05 -2.40
C LEU A 145 21.73 -3.80 -2.90
N PHE A 146 21.24 -3.21 -3.99
CA PHE A 146 21.84 -2.04 -4.65
C PHE A 146 21.19 -0.72 -4.20
N ASN A 147 20.61 -0.67 -3.00
CA ASN A 147 19.83 0.48 -2.57
C ASN A 147 20.62 1.79 -2.39
N GLN A 148 21.95 1.75 -2.47
CA GLN A 148 22.84 2.91 -2.41
C GLN A 148 23.27 3.39 -3.80
N GLU A 149 22.99 2.61 -4.84
CA GLU A 149 23.30 2.98 -6.22
C GLU A 149 22.31 4.03 -6.71
N GLU A 150 22.83 5.08 -7.35
CA GLU A 150 22.04 6.23 -7.82
C GLU A 150 20.84 5.82 -8.70
N ASP A 151 21.01 4.81 -9.55
CA ASP A 151 19.96 4.35 -10.46
C ASP A 151 18.90 3.45 -9.80
N VAL A 152 19.16 2.94 -8.61
CA VAL A 152 18.30 1.96 -7.91
C VAL A 152 17.65 2.58 -6.67
N PHE A 153 18.35 3.49 -6.00
CA PHE A 153 17.85 4.20 -4.83
C PHE A 153 16.45 4.82 -5.03
N PRO A 154 16.14 5.49 -6.17
CA PRO A 154 14.81 6.02 -6.45
C PRO A 154 13.72 4.94 -6.39
N VAL A 155 14.00 3.74 -6.90
CA VAL A 155 13.02 2.63 -6.91
C VAL A 155 12.59 2.27 -5.50
N ARG A 156 13.55 2.10 -4.58
CA ARG A 156 13.24 1.78 -3.19
C ARG A 156 12.47 2.91 -2.50
N GLN A 157 12.83 4.16 -2.77
CA GLN A 157 12.08 5.31 -2.24
C GLN A 157 10.63 5.30 -2.70
N GLU A 158 10.38 5.02 -3.99
CA GLU A 158 9.03 4.99 -4.54
C GLU A 158 8.15 3.93 -3.86
N PHE A 159 8.67 2.72 -3.63
CA PHE A 159 7.96 1.70 -2.85
C PHE A 159 7.70 2.13 -1.40
N ASN A 160 8.62 2.88 -0.79
CA ASN A 160 8.46 3.36 0.58
C ASN A 160 7.37 4.43 0.73
N LYS A 161 7.07 5.18 -0.33
CA LYS A 161 5.97 6.15 -0.38
C LYS A 161 4.59 5.48 -0.36
N MET A 162 4.47 4.18 -0.66
CA MET A 162 3.18 3.49 -0.62
C MET A 162 2.66 3.38 0.81
N ILE A 163 1.46 3.89 1.05
CA ILE A 163 0.78 3.81 2.35
C ILE A 163 -0.33 2.76 2.26
N PHE A 164 -0.27 1.75 3.12
CA PHE A 164 -1.34 0.78 3.29
C PHE A 164 -2.08 1.14 4.57
N ASN A 165 -3.23 1.78 4.43
CA ASN A 165 -4.10 2.04 5.56
C ASN A 165 -5.23 1.00 5.52
N PRO A 166 -5.10 -0.16 6.19
CA PRO A 166 -6.29 -0.94 6.46
C PRO A 166 -7.22 0.01 7.20
N LEU A 167 -8.47 0.14 6.77
CA LEU A 167 -9.50 0.89 7.50
C LEU A 167 -9.80 0.16 8.82
N LYS A 168 -8.81 0.02 9.70
CA LYS A 168 -9.03 -0.03 11.12
C LYS A 168 -9.40 1.40 11.44
N PHE A 169 -10.70 1.67 11.49
CA PHE A 169 -11.23 2.80 12.26
C PHE A 169 -10.81 2.55 13.71
N ASN A 170 -9.52 2.75 14.00
CA ASN A 170 -9.08 3.06 15.33
C ASN A 170 -9.64 4.46 15.54
N ILE A 171 -10.89 4.51 16.03
CA ILE A 171 -11.43 5.66 16.72
C ILE A 171 -10.45 5.87 17.88
N SER A 172 -9.36 6.58 17.60
CA SER A 172 -8.45 7.03 18.64
C SER A 172 -9.22 8.14 19.32
N TYR A 173 -10.00 7.76 20.32
CA TYR A 173 -10.59 8.67 21.30
C TYR A 173 -9.55 9.65 21.87
N SER A 174 -8.26 9.31 21.78
CA SER A 174 -7.16 10.16 22.26
C SER A 174 -6.62 11.19 21.27
N ALA A 175 -6.99 11.14 19.98
CA ALA A 175 -6.42 12.06 18.98
C ALA A 175 -7.08 13.44 19.06
N VAL A 176 -8.40 13.52 19.20
CA VAL A 176 -9.11 14.79 19.14
C VAL A 176 -8.77 15.68 20.35
N ASP A 177 -8.69 15.10 21.55
CA ASP A 177 -8.36 15.81 22.79
C ASP A 177 -6.89 16.29 22.82
N LYS A 178 -5.97 15.55 22.19
CA LYS A 178 -4.56 15.97 22.10
C LYS A 178 -4.30 16.98 21.00
N ILE A 179 -5.11 17.04 19.94
CA ILE A 179 -4.84 17.88 18.76
C ILE A 179 -5.25 19.34 18.98
N LEU A 180 -6.24 19.61 19.83
CA LEU A 180 -6.64 20.98 20.15
C LEU A 180 -5.62 21.73 21.02
N GLU A 181 -4.74 21.02 21.73
CA GLU A 181 -3.72 21.61 22.62
C GLU A 181 -2.26 21.38 22.18
N ASN A 182 -1.96 20.45 21.25
CA ASN A 182 -0.57 20.12 20.91
C ASN A 182 0.04 20.92 19.74
N ASP A 183 1.15 21.57 20.06
CA ASP A 183 2.15 22.21 19.19
C ASP A 183 2.71 21.28 18.07
N GLU A 184 2.52 19.96 18.17
CA GLU A 184 3.10 18.98 17.24
C GLU A 184 2.57 19.09 15.79
N TYR A 185 1.38 19.66 15.61
CA TYR A 185 0.76 19.88 14.29
C TYR A 185 0.97 21.30 13.76
N ALA A 186 1.52 22.21 14.58
CA ALA A 186 1.89 23.55 14.17
C ALA A 186 2.95 23.52 13.07
N LYS A 187 3.85 22.51 13.07
CA LYS A 187 4.99 22.38 12.14
C LYS A 187 4.65 22.21 10.65
N TYR A 188 3.43 21.78 10.31
CA TYR A 188 3.04 21.57 8.90
C TYR A 188 2.50 22.88 8.30
N ASN A 189 3.42 23.69 7.76
CA ASN A 189 3.15 25.03 7.25
C ASN A 189 2.89 25.07 5.74
N SER A 190 3.11 23.96 5.03
CA SER A 190 2.72 23.82 3.63
C SER A 190 1.90 22.57 3.36
N LEU A 191 1.02 22.65 2.35
CA LEU A 191 0.24 21.50 1.87
C LEU A 191 1.13 20.36 1.36
N SER A 192 2.26 20.68 0.72
CA SER A 192 3.20 19.68 0.20
C SER A 192 3.85 18.86 1.32
N GLU A 193 4.25 19.50 2.43
CA GLU A 193 4.77 18.80 3.61
C GLU A 193 3.70 17.89 4.23
N LEU A 194 2.47 18.38 4.36
CA LEU A 194 1.36 17.59 4.88
C LEU A 194 1.09 16.34 4.01
N GLN A 195 1.03 16.52 2.70
CA GLN A 195 0.79 15.44 1.73
C GLN A 195 1.87 14.35 1.80
N SER A 196 3.14 14.75 1.86
CA SER A 196 4.30 13.85 1.91
C SER A 196 4.57 13.22 3.28
N SER A 197 3.93 13.72 4.35
CA SER A 197 4.09 13.19 5.70
C SER A 197 3.57 11.74 5.85
N GLN A 198 4.04 11.05 6.89
CA GLN A 198 3.56 9.70 7.25
C GLN A 198 2.37 9.74 8.21
N LEU A 199 1.71 10.90 8.36
CA LEU A 199 0.54 11.02 9.23
C LEU A 199 -0.62 10.13 8.75
N PRO A 200 -1.44 9.62 9.67
CA PRO A 200 -2.73 9.02 9.36
C PRO A 200 -3.59 9.92 8.47
N ILE A 201 -4.39 9.31 7.59
CA ILE A 201 -5.22 10.08 6.66
C ILE A 201 -6.26 10.93 7.39
N SER A 202 -6.76 10.47 8.55
CA SER A 202 -7.65 11.20 9.44
C SER A 202 -7.01 12.50 9.90
N ASP A 203 -5.75 12.44 10.33
CA ASP A 203 -5.02 13.59 10.87
C ASP A 203 -4.71 14.57 9.75
N LYS A 204 -4.31 14.07 8.57
CA LYS A 204 -4.16 14.90 7.38
C LYS A 204 -5.45 15.62 7.01
N LEU A 205 -6.58 14.93 7.07
CA LEU A 205 -7.89 15.51 6.75
C LEU A 205 -8.29 16.58 7.77
N LEU A 206 -8.05 16.34 9.07
CA LEU A 206 -8.27 17.31 10.14
C LEU A 206 -7.41 18.57 9.98
N ILE A 207 -6.10 18.40 9.76
CA ILE A 207 -5.19 19.54 9.52
C ILE A 207 -5.61 20.31 8.26
N THR A 208 -6.03 19.60 7.21
CA THR A 208 -6.52 20.21 5.97
C THR A 208 -7.77 21.05 6.23
N TYR A 209 -8.73 20.53 6.99
CA TYR A 209 -9.94 21.26 7.38
C TYR A 209 -9.62 22.53 8.17
N GLN A 210 -8.65 22.48 9.09
CA GLN A 210 -8.30 23.62 9.95
C GLN A 210 -7.40 24.68 9.27
N LYS A 211 -6.38 24.25 8.52
CA LYS A 211 -5.33 25.14 7.99
C LYS A 211 -5.43 25.44 6.49
N TYR A 212 -6.10 24.58 5.73
CA TYR A 212 -6.15 24.64 4.26
C TYR A 212 -7.59 24.53 3.74
N PRO A 213 -8.50 25.45 4.13
CA PRO A 213 -9.94 25.34 3.86
C PRO A 213 -10.28 25.24 2.37
N ASP A 214 -9.56 25.96 1.50
CA ASP A 214 -9.76 25.86 0.05
C ASP A 214 -9.48 24.45 -0.48
N THR A 215 -8.46 23.78 0.06
CA THR A 215 -8.13 22.40 -0.30
C THR A 215 -9.19 21.44 0.24
N PHE A 216 -9.67 21.67 1.46
CA PHE A 216 -10.76 20.89 2.04
C PHE A 216 -12.04 20.99 1.19
N GLU A 217 -12.41 22.20 0.74
CA GLU A 217 -13.57 22.41 -0.11
C GLU A 217 -13.46 21.68 -1.45
N ILE A 218 -12.27 21.60 -2.05
CA ILE A 218 -12.03 20.78 -3.24
C ILE A 218 -12.27 19.29 -2.94
N ILE A 219 -11.78 18.79 -1.81
CA ILE A 219 -11.98 17.39 -1.39
C ILE A 219 -13.47 17.12 -1.17
N LYS A 220 -14.15 17.99 -0.42
CA LYS A 220 -15.59 17.92 -0.13
C LYS A 220 -16.40 17.86 -1.41
N ARG A 221 -16.20 18.80 -2.36
CA ARG A 221 -16.93 18.79 -3.64
C ARG A 221 -16.72 17.50 -4.41
N LYS A 222 -15.48 17.02 -4.54
CA LYS A 222 -15.19 15.74 -5.20
C LYS A 222 -15.88 14.57 -4.53
N PHE A 223 -16.02 14.58 -3.22
CA PHE A 223 -16.71 13.53 -2.48
C PHE A 223 -18.23 13.57 -2.73
N LEU A 224 -18.84 14.77 -2.66
CA LEU A 224 -20.27 14.97 -2.95
C LEU A 224 -20.61 14.60 -4.41
N ASP A 225 -19.70 14.89 -5.35
CA ASP A 225 -19.86 14.50 -6.76
C ASP A 225 -19.90 12.97 -6.95
N ILE A 226 -19.15 12.22 -6.14
CA ILE A 226 -19.11 10.75 -6.18
C ILE A 226 -20.29 10.12 -5.43
N PHE A 227 -20.74 10.78 -4.35
CA PHE A 227 -21.81 10.31 -3.47
C PHE A 227 -22.92 11.36 -3.36
N PRO A 228 -23.82 11.45 -4.36
CA PRO A 228 -24.84 12.51 -4.43
C PRO A 228 -25.83 12.55 -3.26
N GLN A 229 -25.94 11.47 -2.50
CA GLN A 229 -26.77 11.37 -1.29
C GLN A 229 -26.18 12.10 -0.08
N VAL A 230 -24.91 12.48 -0.15
CA VAL A 230 -24.24 13.26 0.90
C VAL A 230 -24.46 14.73 0.58
N GLU A 231 -24.98 15.50 1.53
CA GLU A 231 -25.28 16.93 1.33
C GLU A 231 -24.12 17.83 1.77
N ASP A 232 -23.41 17.43 2.83
CA ASP A 232 -22.31 18.19 3.40
C ASP A 232 -21.27 17.27 4.07
N LEU A 233 -20.05 17.79 4.24
CA LEU A 233 -18.94 17.14 4.91
C LEU A 233 -18.28 18.14 5.86
N LYS A 234 -18.25 17.82 7.16
CA LYS A 234 -17.56 18.58 8.19
C LYS A 234 -16.75 17.66 9.11
N ILE A 235 -15.74 18.22 9.76
CA ILE A 235 -14.97 17.52 10.80
C ILE A 235 -15.29 18.20 12.13
N GLU A 236 -15.82 17.42 13.07
CA GLU A 236 -16.16 17.89 14.41
C GLU A 236 -15.58 16.95 15.46
N SER A 237 -15.25 17.53 16.62
CA SER A 237 -15.08 16.74 17.84
C SER A 237 -16.46 16.31 18.32
N LEU A 238 -16.61 15.04 18.66
CA LEU A 238 -17.84 14.52 19.23
C LEU A 238 -17.62 14.31 20.72
N GLU A 239 -18.45 14.95 21.53
CA GLU A 239 -18.48 14.66 22.96
C GLU A 239 -18.93 13.20 23.19
N PRO A 240 -18.40 12.49 24.20
CA PRO A 240 -18.73 11.07 24.44
C PRO A 240 -20.24 10.79 24.56
N SER A 241 -21.03 11.76 25.03
CA SER A 241 -22.49 11.67 25.12
C SER A 241 -23.19 11.67 23.76
N GLU A 242 -22.69 12.46 22.80
CA GLU A 242 -23.26 12.57 21.45
C GLU A 242 -22.91 11.35 20.59
N LEU A 243 -21.76 10.72 20.86
CA LEU A 243 -21.30 9.52 20.16
C LEU A 243 -22.18 8.30 20.45
N GLY A 244 -22.71 8.19 21.67
CA GLY A 244 -23.67 7.16 22.05
C GLY A 244 -24.96 7.24 21.24
N ASP A 245 -25.49 8.45 21.07
CA ASP A 245 -26.71 8.69 20.29
C ASP A 245 -26.50 8.44 18.79
N LEU A 246 -25.33 8.80 18.25
CA LEU A 246 -24.94 8.54 16.86
C LEU A 246 -24.81 7.04 16.56
N LEU A 247 -24.15 6.27 17.43
CA LEU A 247 -24.02 4.81 17.26
C LEU A 247 -25.37 4.09 17.36
N VAL A 248 -26.27 4.55 18.26
CA VAL A 248 -27.65 4.06 18.36
C VAL A 248 -28.45 4.39 17.10
N SER A 249 -28.23 5.55 16.49
CA SER A 249 -28.88 5.93 15.23
C SER A 249 -28.39 5.08 14.04
N LEU A 250 -27.08 4.83 13.93
CA LEU A 250 -26.48 4.01 12.87
C LEU A 250 -26.89 2.54 12.95
N THR A 251 -26.98 1.98 14.17
CA THR A 251 -27.51 0.62 14.40
C THR A 251 -28.99 0.51 14.09
N ARG A 252 -29.80 1.55 14.35
CA ARG A 252 -31.21 1.59 13.93
C ARG A 252 -31.37 1.63 12.41
N ILE A 253 -30.51 2.36 11.70
CA ILE A 253 -30.52 2.41 10.23
C ILE A 253 -30.19 1.03 9.63
N GLY A 254 -29.15 0.34 10.14
CA GLY A 254 -28.81 -1.02 9.71
C GLY A 254 -29.92 -2.06 10.00
N LEU A 255 -30.61 -1.94 11.14
CA LEU A 255 -31.75 -2.81 11.48
C LEU A 255 -32.99 -2.53 10.62
N LEU A 256 -33.20 -1.30 10.17
CA LEU A 256 -34.34 -0.94 9.30
C LEU A 256 -34.13 -1.40 7.85
N GLU A 257 -32.89 -1.38 7.35
CA GLU A 257 -32.57 -1.96 6.03
C GLU A 257 -32.78 -3.49 6.01
N ASP A 258 -32.34 -4.20 7.06
CA ASP A 258 -32.54 -5.65 7.18
C ASP A 258 -34.01 -6.06 7.25
N LEU A 259 -34.85 -5.29 7.96
CA LEU A 259 -36.30 -5.55 8.08
C LEU A 259 -37.06 -5.29 6.77
N SER A 260 -36.54 -4.47 5.86
CA SER A 260 -37.16 -4.23 4.55
C SER A 260 -36.88 -5.34 3.53
N SER A 261 -35.83 -6.15 3.74
CA SER A 261 -35.40 -7.21 2.81
C SER A 261 -36.15 -8.54 2.99
N HIS A 262 -36.95 -8.69 4.05
CA HIS A 262 -37.67 -9.93 4.40
C HIS A 262 -39.20 -9.83 4.21
N ALA A 263 -39.68 -8.77 3.56
CA ALA A 263 -41.08 -8.63 3.16
C ALA A 263 -41.24 -8.77 1.64
N LYS A 264 -41.05 -9.99 1.12
CA LYS A 264 -41.62 -10.45 -0.15
C LYS A 264 -41.81 -11.96 -0.15
#